data_AF-U2JZJ4-F1
#
_entry.id   AF-U2JZJ4-F1
#
_cell.length_a   1.000
_cell.length_b   1.000
_cell.length_c   1.000
_cell.angle_alpha   90.00
_cell.angle_beta   90.00
_cell.angle_gamma   90.00
#
_symmetry.space_group_name_H-M   'P 1'
#
loop_
_entity.id
_entity.type
_entity.pdbx_description
1 polymer ?
#
loop_
_entity_poly.entity_id
_entity_poly.type
_entity_poly.pdbx_seq_one_letter_code
_entity_poly.pdbx_strand_id
1 'polypeptide(L)'
;MDKKEYFLYVKGKAVKVSEEVYKAYWKITEHEKYLIKTDWKNNVISFLALNHDGHFVDNIVDEKIDLEKIVEVKTQIEELHKALNTLTKEERELIEAIF
;
A
#
# COMPACT_ATOMS: atom_id res chain seq x y z
N MET A 1 12.81 -11.77 -52.22
CA MET A 1 12.47 -11.78 -50.78
C MET A 1 11.15 -11.05 -50.65
N ASP A 2 10.10 -11.77 -50.27
CA ASP A 2 8.77 -11.16 -50.11
C ASP A 2 8.84 -10.05 -49.05
N LYS A 3 8.34 -8.86 -49.41
CA LYS A 3 8.23 -7.74 -48.48
C LYS A 3 7.20 -8.13 -47.43
N LYS A 4 7.64 -8.42 -46.21
CA LYS A 4 6.75 -8.61 -45.06
C LYS A 4 5.93 -7.33 -44.88
N GLU A 5 4.62 -7.49 -44.81
CA GLU A 5 3.70 -6.39 -44.52
C GLU A 5 3.48 -6.30 -43.01
N TYR A 6 3.58 -5.09 -42.46
CA TYR A 6 3.41 -4.84 -41.02
C TYR A 6 2.11 -4.10 -40.79
N PHE A 7 1.38 -4.47 -39.73
CA PHE A 7 0.10 -3.88 -39.38
C PHE A 7 0.03 -3.55 -37.89
N LEU A 8 -0.59 -2.41 -37.57
CA LEU A 8 -0.97 -2.04 -36.20
C LEU A 8 -2.50 -1.90 -36.12
N TYR A 9 -3.09 -2.33 -35.01
CA TYR A 9 -4.53 -2.23 -34.81
C TYR A 9 -4.86 -0.96 -34.04
N VAL A 10 -5.61 -0.05 -34.67
CA VAL A 10 -6.08 1.19 -34.05
C VAL A 10 -7.60 1.16 -34.02
N LYS A 11 -8.20 1.19 -32.83
CA LYS A 11 -9.66 1.07 -32.65
C LYS A 11 -10.27 -0.15 -33.37
N GLY A 12 -9.58 -1.28 -33.34
CA GLY A 12 -10.01 -2.53 -33.97
C GLY A 12 -9.80 -2.64 -35.48
N LYS A 13 -9.22 -1.62 -36.14
CA LYS A 13 -8.92 -1.65 -37.58
C LYS A 13 -7.42 -1.86 -37.83
N ALA A 14 -7.08 -2.77 -38.75
CA ALA A 14 -5.70 -3.00 -39.17
C ALA A 14 -5.21 -1.86 -40.08
N VAL A 15 -4.16 -1.17 -39.66
CA VAL A 15 -3.49 -0.09 -40.39
C VAL A 15 -2.13 -0.61 -40.82
N LYS A 16 -1.87 -0.61 -42.13
CA LYS A 16 -0.55 -0.98 -42.68
C LYS A 16 0.47 0.09 -42.33
N VAL A 17 1.63 -0.32 -41.82
CA VAL A 17 2.72 0.57 -41.39
C VAL A 17 4.06 0.12 -41.94
N SER A 18 5.07 0.99 -41.88
CA SER A 18 6.45 0.61 -42.16
C SER A 18 7.01 -0.26 -41.05
N GLU A 19 8.05 -1.03 -41.37
CA GLU A 19 8.75 -1.88 -40.39
C GLU A 19 9.32 -1.06 -39.23
N GLU A 20 9.83 0.14 -39.51
CA GLU A 20 10.38 1.05 -38.49
C GLU A 20 9.32 1.48 -37.47
N VAL A 21 8.13 1.87 -37.94
CA VAL A 21 7.01 2.26 -37.08
C VAL A 21 6.51 1.07 -36.27
N TYR A 22 6.41 -0.11 -36.89
CA TYR A 22 6.01 -1.33 -36.20
C TYR A 22 6.97 -1.70 -35.06
N LYS A 23 8.29 -1.68 -35.33
CA LYS A 23 9.32 -1.96 -34.33
C LYS A 23 9.31 -0.93 -33.21
N ALA A 24 9.16 0.36 -33.53
CA ALA A 24 9.12 1.42 -32.52
C ALA A 24 7.91 1.25 -31.58
N TYR A 25 6.73 0.95 -32.12
CA TYR A 25 5.52 0.71 -31.34
C TYR A 25 5.68 -0.48 -30.38
N TRP A 26 6.15 -1.62 -30.90
CA TRP A 26 6.32 -2.82 -30.10
C TRP A 26 7.46 -2.70 -29.09
N LYS A 27 8.52 -1.95 -29.37
CA LYS A 27 9.62 -1.73 -28.42
C LYS A 27 9.13 -1.13 -27.10
N ILE A 28 8.22 -0.16 -27.15
CA ILE A 28 7.64 0.46 -25.95
C ILE A 28 6.75 -0.56 -25.24
N THR A 29 5.87 -1.24 -25.99
CA THR A 29 4.92 -2.22 -25.44
C THR A 29 5.64 -3.41 -24.78
N GLU A 30 6.71 -3.91 -25.39
CA GLU A 30 7.52 -5.00 -24.85
C GLU A 30 8.34 -4.57 -23.64
N HIS A 31 8.84 -3.33 -23.65
CA HIS A 31 9.53 -2.76 -22.49
C HIS A 31 8.60 -2.65 -21.28
N GLU A 32 7.38 -2.15 -21.47
CA GLU A 32 6.37 -2.08 -20.41
C GLU A 32 6.02 -3.47 -19.86
N LYS A 33 5.81 -4.46 -20.74
CA LYS A 33 5.58 -5.86 -20.32
C LYS A 33 6.77 -6.44 -19.55
N TYR A 34 8.00 -6.09 -19.93
CA TYR A 34 9.20 -6.52 -19.22
C TYR A 34 9.27 -5.93 -17.81
N LEU A 35 8.96 -4.64 -17.65
CA LEU A 35 8.91 -3.99 -16.34
C LEU A 35 7.85 -4.64 -15.45
N ILE A 36 6.64 -4.85 -15.93
CA ILE A 36 5.57 -5.53 -15.18
C ILE A 36 6.00 -6.93 -14.71
N LYS A 37 6.64 -7.72 -15.58
CA LYS A 37 7.16 -9.04 -15.21
C LYS A 37 8.26 -8.96 -14.16
N THR A 38 9.08 -7.92 -14.21
CA THR A 38 10.17 -7.67 -13.25
C THR A 38 9.59 -7.27 -11.89
N ASP A 39 8.57 -6.42 -11.88
CA ASP A 39 7.86 -6.01 -10.67
C ASP A 39 7.20 -7.20 -9.98
N TRP A 40 6.50 -8.06 -10.74
CA TRP A 40 5.89 -9.28 -10.20
C TRP A 40 6.91 -10.24 -9.60
N LYS A 41 8.07 -10.41 -10.23
CA LYS A 41 9.15 -11.27 -9.67
C LYS A 41 9.69 -10.75 -8.34
N ASN A 42 9.67 -9.44 -8.15
CA ASN A 42 10.17 -8.78 -6.93
C ASN A 42 9.04 -8.47 -5.93
N ASN A 43 7.82 -8.98 -6.14
CA ASN A 43 6.64 -8.69 -5.33
C ASN A 43 6.37 -7.18 -5.17
N VAL A 44 6.70 -6.38 -6.19
CA VAL A 44 6.42 -4.94 -6.21
C VAL A 44 4.96 -4.76 -6.60
N ILE A 45 4.20 -4.12 -5.71
CA ILE A 45 2.81 -3.74 -5.97
C ILE A 45 2.81 -2.30 -6.46
N SER A 46 2.12 -2.04 -7.58
CA SER A 46 1.99 -0.67 -8.10
C SER A 46 0.97 0.11 -7.26
N PHE A 47 1.20 1.42 -7.11
CA PHE A 47 0.27 2.31 -6.41
C PHE A 47 -1.15 2.27 -6.99
N LEU A 48 -1.28 2.10 -8.31
CA LEU A 48 -2.57 1.98 -8.98
C LEU A 48 -3.35 0.72 -8.56
N ALA A 49 -2.63 -0.37 -8.27
CA ALA A 49 -3.26 -1.60 -7.82
C ALA A 49 -3.87 -1.50 -6.42
N LEU A 50 -3.57 -0.44 -5.66
CA LEU A 50 -4.10 -0.19 -4.30
C LEU A 50 -5.18 0.90 -4.28
N ASN A 51 -5.53 1.47 -5.43
CA ASN A 51 -6.51 2.55 -5.55
C ASN A 51 -7.78 2.02 -6.23
N HIS A 52 -8.58 1.23 -5.51
CA HIS A 52 -9.76 0.56 -6.06
C HIS A 52 -11.03 1.44 -6.09
N ASP A 53 -11.09 2.44 -5.23
CA ASP A 53 -12.29 3.24 -4.94
C ASP A 53 -12.02 4.77 -4.90
N GLY A 54 -10.78 5.18 -5.20
CA GLY A 54 -10.34 6.58 -5.09
C GLY A 54 -9.78 6.95 -3.71
N HIS A 55 -9.82 6.03 -2.73
CA HIS A 55 -9.40 6.24 -1.35
C HIS A 55 -8.20 5.36 -0.98
N PHE A 56 -7.02 5.72 -1.48
CA PHE A 56 -5.78 4.95 -1.28
C PHE A 56 -5.36 4.80 0.19
N VAL A 57 -5.54 5.84 1.01
CA VAL A 57 -5.07 5.85 2.41
C VAL A 57 -5.78 4.77 3.22
N ASP A 58 -7.08 4.59 2.97
CA ASP A 58 -7.93 3.65 3.70
C ASP A 58 -7.58 2.19 3.34
N ASN A 59 -7.05 1.95 2.13
CA ASN A 59 -6.67 0.61 1.65
C ASN A 59 -5.33 0.09 2.23
N ILE A 60 -4.55 0.93 2.94
CA ILE A 60 -3.23 0.57 3.50
C ILE A 60 -3.19 0.82 5.02
N VAL A 61 -4.35 0.93 5.66
CA VAL A 61 -4.40 1.14 7.11
C VAL A 61 -3.79 -0.07 7.83
N ASP A 62 -2.89 0.21 8.78
CA ASP A 62 -2.32 -0.83 9.63
C ASP A 62 -3.32 -1.20 10.74
N GLU A 63 -4.07 -2.26 10.52
CA GLU A 63 -5.05 -2.79 11.47
C GLU A 63 -4.40 -3.41 12.73
N LYS A 64 -3.07 -3.57 12.78
CA LYS A 64 -2.40 -4.15 13.96
C LYS A 64 -2.31 -3.17 15.12
N ILE A 65 -2.38 -1.87 14.85
CA ILE A 65 -2.21 -0.82 15.87
C ILE A 65 -3.55 -0.11 16.05
N ASP A 66 -4.17 -0.38 17.20
CA ASP A 66 -5.37 0.33 17.62
C ASP A 66 -4.97 1.59 18.41
N LEU A 67 -4.94 2.73 17.70
CA LEU A 67 -4.57 4.03 18.29
C LEU A 67 -5.58 4.48 19.36
N GLU A 68 -6.87 4.18 19.18
CA GLU A 68 -7.92 4.58 20.11
C GLU A 68 -7.73 3.87 21.44
N LYS A 69 -7.50 2.56 21.40
CA LYS A 69 -7.20 1.76 22.59
C LYS A 69 -5.92 2.20 23.30
N ILE A 70 -4.88 2.57 22.56
CA ILE A 70 -3.64 3.09 23.15
C ILE A 70 -3.91 4.39 23.92
N VAL A 71 -4.68 5.30 23.33
CA VAL A 71 -5.06 6.58 23.97
C VAL A 71 -5.93 6.32 25.19
N GLU A 72 -6.93 5.44 25.09
CA GLU A 72 -7.81 5.06 26.21
C GLU A 72 -7.01 4.53 27.40
N VAL A 73 -6.14 3.53 27.17
CA VAL A 73 -5.31 2.94 28.23
C VAL A 73 -4.38 4.01 28.85
N LYS A 74 -3.83 4.90 28.03
CA LYS A 74 -3.00 6.00 28.53
C LYS A 74 -3.80 6.92 29.46
N THR A 75 -5.01 7.31 29.08
CA THR A 75 -5.90 8.12 29.92
C THR A 75 -6.24 7.43 31.24
N GLN A 76 -6.54 6.12 31.20
CA GLN A 76 -6.81 5.34 32.41
C GLN A 76 -5.60 5.29 33.35
N ILE A 77 -4.39 5.12 32.83
CA ILE A 77 -3.14 5.16 33.62
C ILE A 77 -2.93 6.54 34.26
N GLU A 78 -3.19 7.61 33.51
CA GLU A 78 -3.08 8.98 34.03
C GLU A 78 -4.08 9.25 35.16
N GLU A 79 -5.32 8.78 35.03
CA GLU A 79 -6.34 8.86 36.08
C GLU A 79 -5.98 8.02 37.30
N LEU A 80 -5.47 6.80 37.09
CA LEU A 80 -4.97 5.94 38.15
C LEU A 80 -3.86 6.63 38.94
N HIS A 81 -2.86 7.20 38.27
CA HIS A 81 -1.79 7.93 38.94
C HIS A 81 -2.30 9.16 39.71
N LYS A 82 -3.28 9.89 39.17
CA LYS A 82 -3.93 10.99 39.91
C LYS A 82 -4.61 10.48 41.18
N ALA A 83 -5.35 9.37 41.10
CA ALA A 83 -6.01 8.77 42.24
C ALA A 83 -5.01 8.26 43.29
N LEU A 84 -3.97 7.52 42.87
CA LEU A 84 -2.90 7.06 43.75
C LEU A 84 -2.21 8.24 44.44
N ASN A 85 -2.05 9.37 43.76
CA ASN A 85 -1.47 10.57 44.34
C ASN A 85 -2.27 11.18 45.50
N THR A 86 -3.56 10.85 45.63
CA THR A 86 -4.39 11.27 46.77
C THR A 86 -4.23 10.40 48.00
N LEU A 87 -3.69 9.19 47.85
CA LEU A 87 -3.52 8.23 48.93
C LEU A 87 -2.28 8.53 49.79
N THR A 88 -2.38 8.16 51.06
CA THR A 88 -1.26 8.16 52.01
C THR A 88 -0.20 7.12 51.65
N LYS A 89 0.99 7.22 52.25
CA LYS A 89 2.09 6.29 51.99
C LYS A 89 1.74 4.84 52.34
N GLU A 90 1.09 4.63 53.48
CA GLU A 90 0.67 3.32 53.98
C GLU A 90 -0.38 2.66 53.06
N GLU A 91 -1.34 3.45 52.56
CA GLU A 91 -2.35 2.96 51.61
C GLU A 91 -1.74 2.56 50.26
N ARG A 92 -0.76 3.32 49.76
CA ARG A 92 -0.03 2.95 48.52
C ARG A 92 0.78 1.68 48.71
N GLU A 93 1.52 1.58 49.82
CA GLU A 93 2.32 0.40 50.15
C GLU A 93 1.44 -0.85 50.27
N LEU A 94 0.22 -0.72 50.80
CA LEU A 94 -0.74 -1.83 50.85
C LEU A 94 -1.23 -2.24 49.45
N ILE A 95 -1.53 -1.28 48.56
CA ILE A 95 -1.97 -1.57 47.19
C ILE A 95 -0.87 -2.26 46.39
N GLU A 96 0.36 -1.77 46.46
CA GLU A 96 1.54 -2.38 45.79
C GLU A 96 1.88 -3.78 46.32
N ALA A 97 1.48 -4.12 47.55
CA ALA A 97 1.64 -5.46 48.09
C ALA A 97 0.58 -6.45 47.58
N ILE A 98 -0.57 -5.96 47.09
CA ILE A 98 -1.71 -6.78 46.66
C ILE A 98 -1.73 -7.03 45.15
N PHE A 99 -1.25 -6.07 44.35
CA PHE A 99 -1.28 -6.10 42.88
C PHE A 99 0.13 -6.11 42.28
#